data_AF-A0A7G6RHS0-F1
#
_entry.id   AF-A0A7G6RHS0-F1
#
_cell.length_a   1.000
_cell.length_b   1.000
_cell.length_c   1.000
_cell.angle_alpha   90.00
_cell.angle_beta   90.00
_cell.angle_gamma   90.00
#
_symmetry.space_group_name_H-M   'P 1'
#
loop_
_entity.id
_entity.type
_entity.pdbx_description
1 polymer ?
#
loop_
_entity_poly.entity_id
_entity_poly.type
_entity_poly.pdbx_seq_one_letter_code
_entity_poly.pdbx_strand_id
1 'polypeptide(L)'
;MEFHRDPKSKKLKGKADQIYKTKNIALLAAWAFVAYSLQANTTRLERHYSLKTPKAKDPLKAELLVKGKHHTDSESYRGLGFRSDAKERGRFTQLFWLQAEKGGGFTAAMIDSSIKGYEAKRANLAYEESKSKI
;
A
#
# COMPACT_ATOMS: atom_id res chain seq x y z
N MET A 1 7.68 0.83 -15.12
CA MET A 1 7.88 -0.64 -15.23
C MET A 1 9.34 -1.06 -15.45
N GLU A 2 10.30 -0.13 -15.50
CA GLU A 2 11.71 -0.45 -15.82
C GLU A 2 12.56 -0.84 -14.59
N PHE A 3 12.07 -0.63 -13.37
CA PHE A 3 12.82 -0.90 -12.12
C PHE A 3 13.22 -2.36 -11.90
N HIS A 4 12.46 -3.29 -12.46
CA HIS A 4 12.73 -4.72 -12.38
C HIS A 4 13.26 -5.27 -13.68
N ARG A 5 13.76 -4.45 -14.61
CA ARG A 5 14.44 -4.92 -15.83
C ARG A 5 15.91 -4.55 -15.75
N ASP A 6 16.76 -5.52 -16.02
CA ASP A 6 18.18 -5.28 -16.16
C ASP A 6 18.44 -4.43 -17.42
N PRO A 7 19.15 -3.30 -17.32
CA PRO A 7 19.29 -2.36 -18.43
C PRO A 7 20.09 -2.92 -19.61
N LYS A 8 20.93 -3.94 -19.39
CA LYS A 8 21.75 -4.56 -20.45
C LYS A 8 21.06 -5.77 -21.08
N SER A 9 20.58 -6.69 -20.25
CA SER A 9 19.99 -7.95 -20.70
C SER A 9 18.49 -7.88 -20.97
N LYS A 10 17.82 -6.78 -20.57
CA LYS A 10 16.35 -6.59 -20.59
C LYS A 10 15.54 -7.64 -19.83
N LYS A 11 16.20 -8.62 -19.19
CA LYS A 11 15.58 -9.66 -18.36
C LYS A 11 15.04 -9.05 -17.07
N LEU A 12 14.04 -9.70 -16.49
CA LEU A 12 13.55 -9.29 -15.18
C LEU A 12 14.61 -9.55 -14.10
N LYS A 13 14.84 -8.56 -13.23
CA LYS A 13 15.79 -8.60 -12.12
C LYS A 13 15.05 -8.38 -10.80
N GLY A 14 15.34 -9.23 -9.82
CA GLY A 14 14.69 -9.23 -8.50
C GLY A 14 13.85 -10.48 -8.28
N LYS A 15 13.35 -10.66 -7.04
CA LYS A 15 12.49 -11.82 -6.71
C LYS A 15 11.13 -11.64 -7.40
N ALA A 16 10.62 -12.69 -8.04
CA ALA A 16 9.33 -12.65 -8.76
C ALA A 16 8.20 -12.07 -7.89
N ASP A 17 8.12 -12.46 -6.62
CA ASP A 17 7.16 -11.93 -5.64
C ASP A 17 7.19 -10.40 -5.50
N GLN A 18 8.37 -9.78 -5.55
CA GLN A 18 8.50 -8.32 -5.46
C GLN A 18 7.96 -7.65 -6.73
N ILE A 19 8.24 -8.24 -7.88
CA ILE A 19 7.81 -7.73 -9.18
C ILE A 19 6.28 -7.75 -9.27
N TYR A 20 5.64 -8.85 -8.88
CA TYR A 20 4.18 -8.99 -8.97
C TYR A 20 3.44 -8.13 -7.94
N LYS A 21 4.04 -7.85 -6.77
CA LYS A 21 3.45 -6.95 -5.76
C LYS A 21 3.20 -5.54 -6.28
N THR A 22 4.10 -5.01 -7.11
CA THR A 22 3.94 -3.69 -7.74
C THR A 22 2.85 -3.64 -8.82
N LYS A 23 2.33 -4.81 -9.24
CA LYS A 23 1.29 -4.95 -10.27
C LYS A 23 -0.06 -5.40 -9.69
N ASN A 24 -0.18 -5.40 -8.36
CA ASN A 24 -1.37 -5.88 -7.69
C ASN A 24 -2.56 -4.94 -7.95
N ILE A 25 -3.71 -5.52 -8.30
CA ILE A 25 -4.96 -4.77 -8.55
C ILE A 25 -5.41 -3.99 -7.30
N ALA A 26 -5.21 -4.52 -6.09
CA ALA A 26 -5.55 -3.83 -4.85
C ALA A 26 -4.72 -2.55 -4.66
N LEU A 27 -3.45 -2.57 -5.06
CA LEU A 27 -2.59 -1.39 -5.05
C LEU A 27 -3.11 -0.34 -6.03
N LEU A 28 -3.44 -0.74 -7.26
CA LEU A 28 -3.94 0.18 -8.29
C LEU A 28 -5.29 0.79 -7.89
N ALA A 29 -6.22 -0.03 -7.41
CA ALA A 29 -7.55 0.42 -6.99
C ALA A 29 -7.46 1.40 -5.81
N ALA A 30 -6.63 1.08 -4.81
CA ALA A 30 -6.43 1.96 -3.66
C ALA A 30 -5.76 3.30 -4.05
N TRP A 31 -4.79 3.27 -4.95
CA TRP A 31 -4.16 4.49 -5.46
C TRP A 31 -5.20 5.38 -6.18
N ALA A 32 -6.00 4.81 -7.08
CA ALA A 32 -7.02 5.56 -7.81
C ALA A 32 -8.10 6.13 -6.86
N PHE A 33 -8.53 5.35 -5.88
CA PHE A 33 -9.50 5.79 -4.87
C PHE A 33 -8.97 6.96 -4.03
N VAL A 34 -7.72 6.88 -3.56
CA VAL A 34 -7.11 7.95 -2.76
C VAL A 34 -6.87 9.20 -3.61
N ALA A 35 -6.43 9.06 -4.85
CA ALA A 35 -6.28 10.19 -5.78
C ALA A 35 -7.60 10.95 -5.97
N TYR A 36 -8.71 10.23 -6.20
CA TYR A 36 -10.03 10.84 -6.31
C TYR A 36 -10.45 11.54 -5.01
N SER A 37 -10.24 10.87 -3.86
CA SER A 37 -10.59 11.41 -2.54
C SER A 37 -9.81 12.68 -2.18
N LEU A 38 -8.66 12.91 -2.81
CA LEU A 38 -7.80 14.07 -2.56
C LEU A 38 -8.00 15.21 -3.56
N GLN A 39 -8.95 15.13 -4.49
CA GLN A 39 -9.16 16.15 -5.53
C GLN A 39 -9.32 17.58 -4.97
N ALA A 40 -9.99 17.73 -3.82
CA ALA A 40 -10.16 19.02 -3.16
C ALA A 40 -8.95 19.48 -2.32
N ASN A 41 -7.91 18.63 -2.17
CA ASN A 41 -6.71 18.93 -1.39
C ASN A 41 -5.47 18.81 -2.28
N THR A 42 -5.18 19.90 -2.99
CA THR A 42 -4.09 19.98 -3.98
C THR A 42 -2.73 19.59 -3.39
N THR A 43 -2.39 20.05 -2.19
CA THR A 43 -1.13 19.73 -1.51
C THR A 43 -0.94 18.22 -1.30
N ARG A 44 -1.97 17.53 -0.81
CA ARG A 44 -1.92 16.06 -0.62
C ARG A 44 -1.94 15.32 -1.94
N LEU A 45 -2.72 15.82 -2.90
CA LEU A 45 -2.82 15.23 -4.23
C LEU A 45 -1.47 15.26 -4.96
N GLU A 46 -0.76 16.39 -4.90
CA GLU A 46 0.60 16.53 -5.44
C GLU A 46 1.57 15.55 -4.78
N ARG A 47 1.54 15.43 -3.45
CA ARG A 47 2.34 14.44 -2.72
C ARG A 47 2.00 13.02 -3.15
N HIS A 48 0.73 12.71 -3.35
CA HIS A 48 0.28 11.40 -3.80
C HIS A 48 0.79 11.07 -5.20
N TYR A 49 0.71 12.01 -6.14
CA TYR A 49 1.26 11.86 -7.48
C TYR A 49 2.79 11.85 -7.52
N SER A 50 3.47 12.47 -6.56
CA SER A 50 4.93 12.50 -6.49
C SER A 50 5.57 11.12 -6.34
N LEU A 51 4.80 10.10 -5.94
CA LEU A 51 5.22 8.70 -5.96
C LEU A 51 5.69 8.24 -7.35
N LYS A 52 5.20 8.86 -8.43
CA LYS A 52 5.64 8.53 -9.80
C LYS A 52 7.06 8.99 -10.12
N THR A 53 7.66 9.86 -9.31
CA THR A 53 8.97 10.49 -9.57
C THR A 53 10.07 9.79 -8.77
N PRO A 54 10.72 8.76 -9.33
CA PRO A 54 11.77 8.02 -8.66
C PRO A 54 13.05 8.85 -8.55
N LYS A 55 13.60 9.00 -7.33
CA LYS A 55 14.92 9.62 -7.14
C LYS A 55 16.10 8.63 -7.27
N ALA A 56 15.89 7.32 -7.11
CA ALA A 56 16.92 6.27 -7.32
C ALA A 56 16.45 4.82 -7.08
N LYS A 57 15.34 4.59 -6.35
CA LYS A 57 14.82 3.26 -5.97
C LYS A 57 13.36 3.09 -6.39
N ASP A 58 12.89 1.84 -6.44
CA ASP A 58 11.48 1.49 -6.65
C ASP A 58 10.58 2.39 -5.80
N PRO A 59 9.72 3.23 -6.40
CA PRO A 59 8.88 4.17 -5.67
C PRO A 59 7.89 3.49 -4.72
N LEU A 60 7.50 2.24 -5.02
CA LEU A 60 6.60 1.44 -4.21
C LEU A 60 7.33 0.59 -3.16
N LYS A 61 8.67 0.58 -3.18
CA LYS A 61 9.56 -0.16 -2.28
C LYS A 61 9.03 -1.57 -1.99
N ALA A 62 8.87 -2.37 -3.04
CA ALA A 62 8.30 -3.71 -2.97
C ALA A 62 8.99 -4.58 -1.89
N GLU A 63 10.28 -4.35 -1.62
CA GLU A 63 11.03 -5.02 -0.56
C GLU A 63 10.48 -4.77 0.86
N LEU A 64 9.86 -3.61 1.09
CA LEU A 64 9.22 -3.27 2.36
C LEU A 64 7.81 -3.85 2.45
N LEU A 65 7.07 -3.86 1.34
CA LEU A 65 5.71 -4.41 1.28
C LEU A 65 5.67 -5.90 1.66
N VAL A 66 6.67 -6.67 1.23
CA VAL A 66 6.83 -8.10 1.60
C VAL A 66 6.89 -8.31 3.11
N LYS A 67 7.41 -7.34 3.87
CA LYS A 67 7.53 -7.43 5.33
C LYS A 67 6.28 -6.96 6.07
N GLY A 68 5.34 -6.29 5.39
CA GLY A 68 4.13 -5.75 6.00
C GLY A 68 3.13 -6.85 6.33
N LYS A 69 3.02 -7.21 7.61
CA LYS A 69 2.07 -8.18 8.16
C LYS A 69 1.56 -7.78 9.54
N HIS A 70 0.39 -8.27 9.90
CA HIS A 70 -0.23 -8.15 11.22
C HIS A 70 -0.26 -9.52 11.92
N HIS A 71 -0.40 -9.53 13.25
CA HIS A 71 -0.48 -10.78 14.02
C HIS A 71 -1.75 -11.59 13.71
N THR A 72 -2.79 -10.95 13.18
CA THR A 72 -4.02 -11.62 12.72
C THR A 72 -3.92 -12.18 11.30
N ASP A 73 -2.77 -12.02 10.63
CA ASP A 73 -2.56 -12.59 9.30
C ASP A 73 -2.16 -14.07 9.40
N SER A 74 -2.61 -14.88 8.44
CA SER A 74 -2.26 -16.30 8.39
C SER A 74 -0.76 -16.51 8.18
N GLU A 75 -0.20 -17.63 8.63
CA GLU A 75 1.22 -17.96 8.40
C GLU A 75 1.59 -18.01 6.91
N SER A 76 0.63 -18.41 6.07
CA SER A 76 0.77 -18.42 4.61
C SER A 76 0.79 -17.03 3.96
N TYR A 77 0.54 -15.96 4.72
CA TYR A 77 0.50 -14.60 4.20
C TYR A 77 1.90 -14.07 3.89
N ARG A 78 2.13 -13.70 2.63
CA ARG A 78 3.43 -13.26 2.09
C ARG A 78 3.62 -11.73 2.12
N GLY A 79 2.95 -11.07 3.06
CA GLY A 79 2.98 -9.62 3.22
C GLY A 79 2.16 -8.85 2.18
N LEU A 80 2.07 -7.54 2.39
CA LEU A 80 1.24 -6.62 1.62
C LEU A 80 1.58 -6.64 0.12
N GLY A 81 0.55 -6.55 -0.71
CA GLY A 81 0.61 -6.67 -2.17
C GLY A 81 0.58 -8.11 -2.69
N PHE A 82 0.35 -9.12 -1.86
CA PHE A 82 0.27 -10.52 -2.34
C PHE A 82 -1.15 -10.93 -2.73
N ARG A 83 -2.17 -10.46 -2.01
CA ARG A 83 -3.58 -10.77 -2.28
C ARG A 83 -4.29 -9.57 -2.90
N SER A 84 -5.53 -9.74 -3.34
CA SER A 84 -6.36 -8.66 -3.90
C SER A 84 -7.72 -8.50 -3.20
N ASP A 85 -7.87 -9.13 -2.04
CA ASP A 85 -9.10 -9.11 -1.25
C ASP A 85 -9.42 -7.72 -0.67
N ALA A 86 -10.60 -7.57 -0.08
CA ALA A 86 -11.06 -6.30 0.48
C ALA A 86 -10.13 -5.77 1.59
N LYS A 87 -9.53 -6.69 2.36
CA LYS A 87 -8.56 -6.39 3.40
C LYS A 87 -7.30 -5.74 2.81
N GLU A 88 -6.77 -6.30 1.73
CA GLU A 88 -5.60 -5.73 1.05
C GLU A 88 -5.89 -4.34 0.49
N ARG A 89 -7.06 -4.16 -0.15
CA ARG A 89 -7.49 -2.86 -0.66
C ARG A 89 -7.55 -1.81 0.45
N GLY A 90 -8.16 -2.16 1.59
CA GLY A 90 -8.26 -1.25 2.73
C GLY A 90 -6.89 -0.87 3.32
N ARG A 91 -5.97 -1.83 3.45
CA ARG A 91 -4.60 -1.58 3.91
C ARG A 91 -3.83 -0.66 2.96
N PHE A 92 -3.93 -0.88 1.64
CA PHE A 92 -3.32 0.02 0.66
C PHE A 92 -3.94 1.41 0.67
N THR A 93 -5.27 1.53 0.81
CA THR A 93 -5.93 2.83 0.94
C THR A 93 -5.37 3.61 2.14
N GLN A 94 -5.20 2.94 3.28
CA GLN A 94 -4.61 3.55 4.46
C GLN A 94 -3.15 3.96 4.24
N LEU A 95 -2.36 3.13 3.53
CA LEU A 95 -0.96 3.42 3.20
C LEU A 95 -0.83 4.64 2.31
N PHE A 96 -1.60 4.70 1.22
CA PHE A 96 -1.59 5.83 0.30
C PHE A 96 -2.11 7.10 0.96
N TRP A 97 -3.12 6.99 1.82
CA TRP A 97 -3.60 8.12 2.59
C TRP A 97 -2.48 8.70 3.47
N LEU A 98 -1.86 7.88 4.32
CA LEU A 98 -0.72 8.27 5.18
C LEU A 98 0.45 8.85 4.38
N GLN A 99 0.74 8.28 3.22
CA GLN A 99 1.75 8.79 2.30
C GLN A 99 1.40 10.19 1.80
N ALA A 100 0.16 10.44 1.42
CA ALA A 100 -0.27 11.76 0.99
C ALA A 100 -0.25 12.79 2.13
N GLU A 101 -0.53 12.37 3.37
CA GLU A 101 -0.44 13.26 4.55
C GLU A 101 1.00 13.69 4.80
N LYS A 102 1.93 12.73 4.84
CA LYS A 102 3.33 12.97 5.20
C LYS A 102 4.21 13.44 4.04
N GLY A 103 3.87 13.04 2.82
CA GLY A 103 4.73 13.16 1.64
C GLY A 103 5.87 12.14 1.60
N GLY A 104 6.63 12.16 0.50
CA GLY A 104 7.73 11.23 0.26
C GLY A 104 7.28 9.82 -0.15
N GLY A 105 8.20 8.87 -0.13
CA GLY A 105 7.94 7.47 -0.46
C GLY A 105 7.61 6.61 0.77
N PHE A 106 7.25 5.36 0.56
CA PHE A 106 6.90 4.44 1.65
C PHE A 106 8.06 4.18 2.61
N THR A 107 7.73 3.94 3.88
CA THR A 107 8.68 3.53 4.91
C THR A 107 8.13 2.31 5.64
N ALA A 108 8.99 1.53 6.29
CA ALA A 108 8.55 0.37 7.06
C ALA A 108 7.53 0.77 8.15
N ALA A 109 7.79 1.88 8.84
CA ALA A 109 6.89 2.42 9.86
C ALA A 109 5.53 2.85 9.27
N MET A 110 5.51 3.42 8.06
CA MET A 110 4.27 3.81 7.39
C MET A 110 3.45 2.58 6.97
N ILE A 111 4.11 1.52 6.48
CA ILE A 111 3.45 0.26 6.14
C ILE A 111 2.86 -0.39 7.40
N ASP A 112 3.64 -0.52 8.47
CA ASP A 112 3.16 -1.06 9.75
C ASP A 112 1.98 -0.24 10.31
N SER A 113 2.11 1.09 10.31
CA SER A 113 1.04 2.01 10.76
C SER A 113 -0.21 1.89 9.90
N SER A 114 -0.07 1.71 8.59
CA SER A 114 -1.22 1.57 7.70
C SER A 114 -2.00 0.28 7.95
N ILE A 115 -1.29 -0.82 8.21
CA ILE A 115 -1.88 -2.11 8.53
C ILE A 115 -2.62 -2.02 9.87
N LYS A 116 -1.95 -1.52 10.91
CA LYS A 116 -2.58 -1.31 12.23
C LYS A 116 -3.77 -0.37 12.17
N GLY A 117 -3.66 0.72 11.40
CA GLY A 117 -4.74 1.69 11.21
C GLY A 117 -5.96 1.08 10.53
N TYR A 118 -5.76 0.20 9.54
CA TYR A 118 -6.86 -0.55 8.92
C TYR A 118 -7.55 -1.48 9.93
N GLU A 119 -6.78 -2.27 10.70
CA GLU A 119 -7.34 -3.19 11.70
C GLU A 119 -8.07 -2.43 12.83
N ALA A 120 -7.54 -1.28 13.27
CA ALA A 120 -8.18 -0.43 14.27
C ALA A 120 -9.53 0.11 13.76
N LYS A 121 -9.60 0.59 12.51
CA LYS A 121 -10.86 1.04 11.91
C LYS A 121 -11.88 -0.10 11.80
N ARG A 122 -11.43 -1.30 11.43
CA ARG A 122 -12.27 -2.50 11.39
C ARG A 122 -12.82 -2.86 12.78
N ALA A 123 -11.97 -2.82 13.81
CA ALA A 123 -12.38 -3.09 15.18
C ALA A 123 -13.40 -2.05 15.68
N ASN A 124 -13.18 -0.77 15.40
CA ASN A 124 -14.14 0.29 15.77
C ASN A 124 -15.48 0.12 15.07
N LEU A 125 -15.50 -0.19 13.77
CA LEU A 125 -16.75 -0.44 13.04
C LEU A 125 -17.53 -1.63 13.62
N ALA A 126 -16.83 -2.72 13.98
CA ALA A 126 -17.45 -3.87 14.61
C ALA A 126 -18.01 -3.53 16.01
N TYR A 127 -17.30 -2.71 16.78
CA TYR A 127 -17.77 -2.21 18.06
C TYR A 127 -19.05 -1.36 17.92
N GLU A 128 -19.07 -0.40 17.00
CA GLU A 128 -20.26 0.44 16.76
C GLU A 128 -21.46 -0.39 16.28
N GLU A 129 -21.24 -1.39 15.41
CA GLU A 129 -22.30 -2.29 14.97
C GLU A 129 -22.85 -3.16 16.12
N SER A 130 -21.98 -3.60 17.03
CA SER A 130 -22.41 -4.32 18.23
C SER A 130 -23.18 -3.40 19.18
N LYS A 131 -22.73 -2.17 19.33
CA LYS A 131 -23.33 -1.16 20.21
C LYS A 131 -24.73 -0.75 19.73
N SER A 132 -24.97 -0.65 18.42
CA SER A 132 -26.28 -0.30 17.87
C SER A 132 -27.35 -1.40 18.04
N LYS A 133 -26.95 -2.60 18.49
CA LYS A 133 -27.84 -3.74 18.75
C LYS A 133 -28.24 -3.84 20.23
N ILE A 134 -27.63 -3.02 21.09
CA ILE A 134 -28.00 -2.85 22.50
C ILE A 134 -28.95 -1.66 22.58
#